data_AF-A0A5C3EAB7-F1
#
_entry.id   AF-A0A5C3EAB7-F1
#
_cell.length_a   1.000
_cell.length_b   1.000
_cell.length_c   1.000
_cell.angle_alpha   90.00
_cell.angle_beta   90.00
_cell.angle_gamma   90.00
#
_symmetry.space_group_name_H-M   'P 1'
#
loop_
_entity.id
_entity.type
_entity.pdbx_description
1 polymer ?
#
loop_
_entity_poly.entity_id
_entity_poly.type
_entity_poly.pdbx_seq_one_letter_code
_entity_poly.pdbx_strand_id
1 'polypeptide(L)'
;MDRFQKESELDEATKAETADALAKSRQFLTTRLLPDLDRANRDHQSLIAQIDEYKKLRETLRSLDTDEDRIKDVNARSKGAMLVADIGGGVAAQTQLVEDEKPIISLGLANFYAQLTNREARAFITKKLALLEMKRDRAIDKLAQIEAHIHLTSTSITQLDNLHRGGSIIDDV
;
A
#
# COMPACT_ATOMS: atom_id res chain seq x y z
N MET A 1 -39.50 -17.31 -56.18
CA MET A 1 -39.04 -18.00 -54.95
C MET A 1 -37.64 -17.48 -54.66
N ASP A 2 -37.51 -16.25 -54.14
CA ASP A 2 -36.22 -15.62 -53.85
C ASP A 2 -36.31 -14.87 -52.52
N ARG A 3 -36.23 -15.61 -51.41
CA ARG A 3 -36.25 -15.05 -50.04
C ARG A 3 -35.14 -15.63 -49.13
N PHE A 4 -34.04 -16.14 -49.70
CA PHE A 4 -33.01 -16.84 -48.92
C PHE A 4 -31.57 -16.31 -49.04
N GLN A 5 -31.35 -15.09 -49.55
CA GLN A 5 -29.99 -14.54 -49.72
C GLN A 5 -29.65 -13.34 -48.82
N LYS A 6 -30.43 -13.03 -47.78
CA LYS A 6 -30.25 -11.78 -47.00
C LYS A 6 -29.78 -11.92 -45.54
N GLU A 7 -29.40 -13.12 -45.09
CA GLU A 7 -28.94 -13.34 -43.70
C GLU A 7 -27.41 -13.34 -43.53
N SER A 8 -26.62 -13.30 -44.61
CA SER A 8 -25.15 -13.50 -44.53
C SER A 8 -24.33 -12.26 -44.15
N GLU A 9 -24.81 -11.04 -44.41
CA GLU A 9 -23.98 -9.83 -44.26
C GLU A 9 -24.00 -9.22 -42.84
N LEU A 10 -25.02 -9.53 -42.04
CA LEU A 10 -25.15 -9.02 -40.66
C LEU A 10 -24.27 -9.77 -39.65
N ASP A 11 -23.87 -11.01 -39.97
CA ASP A 11 -23.23 -11.94 -39.03
C ASP A 11 -21.68 -11.93 -39.11
N GLU A 12 -21.11 -11.35 -40.17
CA GLU A 12 -19.67 -11.14 -40.31
C GLU A 12 -19.19 -9.83 -39.66
N ALA A 13 -20.00 -8.76 -39.74
CA ALA A 13 -19.67 -7.47 -39.11
C ALA A 13 -19.55 -7.59 -37.57
N THR A 14 -20.42 -8.38 -36.94
CA THR A 14 -20.40 -8.67 -35.50
C THR A 14 -19.18 -9.47 -35.06
N LYS A 15 -18.66 -10.40 -35.88
CA LYS A 15 -17.47 -11.20 -35.53
C LYS A 15 -16.18 -10.39 -35.58
N ALA A 16 -16.05 -9.49 -36.56
CA ALA A 16 -14.90 -8.59 -36.65
C ALA A 16 -14.91 -7.55 -35.51
N GLU A 17 -16.08 -6.99 -35.19
CA GLU A 17 -16.23 -6.03 -34.10
C GLU A 17 -16.01 -6.67 -32.71
N THR A 18 -16.47 -7.90 -32.50
CA THR A 18 -16.21 -8.65 -31.25
C THR A 18 -14.74 -9.03 -31.10
N ALA A 19 -14.05 -9.39 -32.18
CA ALA A 19 -12.61 -9.67 -32.18
C ALA A 19 -11.78 -8.42 -31.82
N ASP A 20 -12.12 -7.26 -32.40
CA ASP A 20 -11.44 -6.00 -32.12
C ASP A 20 -11.72 -5.51 -30.68
N ALA A 21 -12.97 -5.64 -30.20
CA ALA A 21 -13.32 -5.35 -28.81
C ALA A 21 -12.60 -6.28 -27.79
N LEU A 22 -12.45 -7.56 -28.13
CA LEU A 22 -11.71 -8.54 -27.33
C LEU A 22 -10.22 -8.22 -27.29
N ALA A 23 -9.62 -7.86 -28.43
CA ALA A 23 -8.23 -7.43 -28.51
C ALA A 23 -7.97 -6.16 -27.68
N LYS A 24 -8.83 -5.15 -27.81
CA LYS A 24 -8.76 -3.91 -27.03
C LYS A 24 -8.91 -4.15 -25.52
N SER A 25 -9.84 -5.03 -25.12
CA SER A 25 -10.06 -5.36 -23.71
C SER A 25 -8.85 -6.10 -23.11
N ARG A 26 -8.27 -7.07 -23.86
CA ARG A 26 -7.04 -7.76 -23.46
C ARG A 26 -5.85 -6.81 -23.38
N GLN A 27 -5.73 -5.87 -24.32
CA GLN A 27 -4.69 -4.85 -24.31
C GLN A 27 -4.84 -3.90 -23.11
N PHE A 28 -6.06 -3.46 -22.81
CA PHE A 28 -6.35 -2.60 -21.66
C PHE A 28 -5.99 -3.27 -20.32
N LEU A 29 -6.33 -4.56 -20.18
CA LEU A 29 -6.00 -5.35 -19.00
C LEU A 29 -4.47 -5.46 -18.82
N THR A 30 -3.75 -5.85 -19.87
CA THR A 30 -2.30 -6.11 -19.83
C THR A 30 -1.45 -4.86 -19.76
N THR A 31 -1.85 -3.80 -20.45
CA THR A 31 -1.02 -2.59 -20.61
C THR A 31 -1.29 -1.55 -19.53
N ARG A 32 -2.47 -1.59 -18.90
CA ARG A 32 -2.88 -0.55 -17.94
C ARG A 32 -3.29 -1.11 -16.59
N LEU A 33 -4.27 -2.00 -16.52
CA LEU A 33 -4.81 -2.46 -15.23
C LEU A 33 -3.79 -3.27 -14.42
N LEU A 34 -3.04 -4.18 -15.04
CA LEU A 34 -2.02 -4.96 -14.33
C LEU A 34 -0.84 -4.10 -13.84
N PRO A 35 -0.23 -3.21 -14.66
CA PRO A 35 0.78 -2.28 -14.16
C PRO A 35 0.28 -1.32 -13.08
N ASP A 36 -0.97 -0.85 -13.19
CA ASP A 36 -1.59 0.03 -12.19
C ASP A 36 -1.79 -0.71 -10.85
N LEU A 37 -2.20 -1.99 -10.89
CA LEU A 37 -2.30 -2.87 -9.72
C LEU A 37 -0.93 -3.06 -9.06
N ASP A 38 0.10 -3.38 -9.85
CA ASP A 38 1.47 -3.57 -9.34
C ASP A 38 2.01 -2.31 -8.66
N ARG A 39 1.78 -1.13 -9.27
CA ARG A 39 2.17 0.15 -8.69
C ARG A 39 1.43 0.42 -7.39
N ALA A 40 0.11 0.24 -7.38
CA ALA A 40 -0.70 0.43 -6.17
C ALA A 40 -0.29 -0.53 -5.04
N ASN A 41 0.07 -1.77 -5.37
CA ASN A 41 0.57 -2.76 -4.41
C ASN A 41 1.91 -2.34 -3.81
N ARG A 42 2.86 -1.87 -4.63
CA ARG A 42 4.14 -1.36 -4.12
C ARG A 42 3.95 -0.15 -3.20
N ASP A 43 3.07 0.77 -3.56
CA ASP A 43 2.77 1.93 -2.73
C ASP A 43 2.13 1.51 -1.39
N HIS A 44 1.22 0.55 -1.42
CA HIS A 44 0.60 -0.01 -0.22
C HIS A 44 1.63 -0.69 0.70
N GLN A 45 2.52 -1.52 0.15
CA GLN A 45 3.59 -2.17 0.91
C GLN A 45 4.58 -1.16 1.50
N SER A 46 4.92 -0.11 0.74
CA SER A 46 5.76 0.99 1.25
C SER A 46 5.11 1.71 2.42
N LEU A 47 3.79 1.96 2.36
CA LEU A 47 3.04 2.57 3.46
C LEU A 47 3.01 1.68 4.71
N ILE A 48 2.83 0.36 4.55
CA ILE A 48 2.88 -0.58 5.68
C ILE A 48 4.25 -0.55 6.35
N ALA A 49 5.32 -0.65 5.56
CA ALA A 49 6.69 -0.62 6.07
C ALA A 49 6.97 0.67 6.86
N GLN A 50 6.55 1.82 6.33
CA GLN A 50 6.68 3.11 7.03
C GLN A 50 5.88 3.14 8.33
N ILE A 51 4.63 2.65 8.33
CA ILE A 51 3.80 2.57 9.55
C ILE A 51 4.49 1.73 10.62
N ASP A 52 5.05 0.58 10.25
CA ASP A 52 5.73 -0.30 11.21
C ASP A 52 7.01 0.32 11.76
N GLU A 53 7.77 1.04 10.94
CA GLU A 53 8.93 1.80 11.38
C GLU A 53 8.54 2.89 12.40
N TYR A 54 7.50 3.68 12.11
CA TYR A 54 7.01 4.69 13.04
C TYR A 54 6.41 4.09 14.32
N LYS A 55 5.79 2.91 14.25
CA LYS A 55 5.32 2.17 15.43
C LYS A 55 6.49 1.72 16.30
N LYS A 56 7.56 1.17 15.70
CA LYS A 56 8.79 0.82 16.40
C LYS A 56 9.42 2.04 17.05
N LEU A 57 9.54 3.15 16.31
CA LEU A 57 10.08 4.40 16.83
C LEU A 57 9.29 4.92 18.04
N ARG A 58 7.95 4.85 17.99
CA ARG A 58 7.09 5.23 19.12
C ARG A 58 7.36 4.38 20.36
N GLU A 59 7.51 3.06 20.18
CA GLU A 59 7.80 2.15 21.30
C GLU A 59 9.21 2.38 21.85
N THR A 60 10.20 2.63 20.99
CA THR A 60 11.55 3.00 21.40
C THR A 60 11.53 4.27 22.24
N LEU A 61 10.86 5.34 21.79
CA LEU A 61 10.73 6.58 22.56
C LEU A 61 10.02 6.38 23.89
N ARG A 62 9.01 5.51 23.94
CA ARG A 62 8.34 5.12 25.20
C ARG A 62 9.27 4.38 26.14
N SER A 63 10.14 3.50 25.62
CA SER A 63 11.10 2.75 26.42
C SER A 63 12.26 3.61 26.97
N LEU A 64 12.54 4.73 26.30
CA LEU A 64 13.53 5.72 26.71
C LEU A 64 12.97 6.77 27.67
N ASP A 65 11.64 6.88 27.76
CA ASP A 65 10.97 7.76 28.72
C ASP A 65 11.01 7.11 30.11
N THR A 66 11.94 7.57 30.95
CA THR A 66 12.15 7.09 32.32
C THR A 66 11.24 7.79 33.33
N ASP A 67 10.60 8.89 32.95
CA ASP A 67 9.75 9.71 33.81
C ASP A 67 8.28 9.58 33.42
N GLU A 68 7.52 8.80 34.19
CA GLU A 68 6.30 9.31 34.86
C GLU A 68 5.56 8.25 35.71
N ASP A 69 5.85 6.94 35.65
CA ASP A 69 5.06 5.96 36.46
C ASP A 69 5.82 4.75 37.08
N ARG A 70 7.14 4.64 36.94
CA ARG A 70 7.90 3.51 37.53
C ARG A 70 8.45 3.81 38.93
N ILE A 71 7.55 4.05 39.87
CA ILE A 71 7.83 3.94 41.31
C ILE A 71 7.66 2.49 41.82
N LYS A 72 7.27 1.50 40.99
CA LYS A 72 6.93 0.15 41.51
C LYS A 72 7.53 -1.08 40.86
N ASP A 73 8.35 -0.99 39.82
CA ASP A 73 9.00 -2.19 39.26
C ASP A 73 10.52 -2.16 39.42
N VAL A 74 11.02 -3.24 40.03
CA VAL A 74 12.37 -3.55 40.53
C VAL A 74 13.46 -3.60 39.43
N ASN A 75 13.22 -3.05 38.24
CA ASN A 75 14.17 -2.98 37.13
C ASN A 75 14.13 -1.62 36.43
N ALA A 76 14.15 -0.52 37.20
CA ALA A 76 14.45 0.79 36.66
C ALA A 76 15.81 0.72 35.97
N ARG A 77 15.84 0.73 34.63
CA ARG A 77 17.07 0.90 33.85
C ARG A 77 17.73 2.17 34.38
N SER A 78 18.77 1.97 35.18
CA SER A 78 19.33 3.02 36.01
C SER A 78 19.86 4.15 35.14
N LYS A 79 19.80 5.36 35.69
CA LYS A 79 20.58 6.52 35.27
C LYS A 79 21.95 6.08 34.73
N GLY A 80 22.20 6.26 33.43
CA GLY A 80 23.42 5.79 32.77
C GLY A 80 23.37 4.40 32.14
N ALA A 81 22.19 3.94 31.68
CA ALA A 81 22.08 2.70 30.93
C ALA A 81 23.03 2.71 29.72
N MET A 82 23.99 1.77 29.72
CA MET A 82 24.89 1.57 28.58
C MET A 82 24.11 0.92 27.44
N LEU A 83 23.91 1.67 26.37
CA LEU A 83 23.24 1.25 25.14
C LEU A 83 24.29 0.91 24.09
N VAL A 84 24.03 -0.13 23.30
CA VAL A 84 24.89 -0.46 22.16
C VAL A 84 24.30 0.22 20.93
N ALA A 85 25.04 1.17 20.38
CA ALA A 85 24.68 1.87 19.15
C ALA A 85 25.44 1.24 17.97
N ASP A 86 24.73 0.88 16.92
CA ASP A 86 25.35 0.47 15.65
C ASP A 86 25.94 1.71 14.96
N ILE A 87 27.24 1.65 14.65
CA ILE A 87 27.96 2.73 13.95
C ILE A 87 28.19 2.40 12.47
N GLY A 88 27.70 1.25 12.00
CA GLY A 88 27.79 0.78 10.62
C GLY A 88 28.88 -0.27 10.41
N GLY A 89 28.79 -0.98 9.27
CA GLY A 89 29.79 -1.98 8.87
C GLY A 89 29.84 -3.22 9.78
N GLY A 90 28.79 -3.50 10.55
CA GLY A 90 28.74 -4.58 11.53
C GLY A 90 29.48 -4.27 12.84
N VAL A 91 29.85 -3.00 13.06
CA VAL A 91 30.51 -2.54 14.29
C VAL A 91 29.50 -1.82 15.16
N ALA A 92 29.48 -2.16 16.45
CA ALA A 92 28.64 -1.49 17.42
C ALA A 92 29.48 -0.93 18.57
N ALA A 93 29.15 0.28 19.02
CA ALA A 93 29.83 1.00 20.07
C ALA A 93 28.95 1.07 21.33
N GLN A 94 29.58 0.96 22.49
CA GLN A 94 28.90 1.18 23.75
C GLN A 94 28.76 2.69 24.00
N THR A 95 27.54 3.12 24.30
CA THR A 95 27.14 4.52 24.44
C THR A 95 26.33 4.70 25.71
N GLN A 96 26.35 5.90 26.27
CA GLN A 96 25.55 6.26 27.44
C GLN A 96 24.52 7.29 27.01
N LEU A 97 23.26 7.04 27.32
CA LEU A 97 22.20 8.02 27.09
C LEU A 97 22.34 9.16 28.11
N VAL A 98 22.40 10.40 27.62
CA VAL A 98 22.44 11.59 28.47
C VAL A 98 21.01 11.94 28.88
N GLU A 99 20.75 12.06 30.19
CA GLU A 99 19.44 12.51 30.72
C GLU A 99 19.11 13.89 30.13
N ASP A 100 17.88 14.10 29.65
CA ASP A 100 17.37 15.29 28.96
C ASP A 100 17.68 15.50 27.47
N GLU A 101 18.24 14.51 26.76
CA GLU A 101 18.40 14.67 25.30
C GLU A 101 17.05 14.70 24.57
N LYS A 102 16.71 15.90 24.10
CA LYS A 102 15.57 16.17 23.23
C LYS A 102 15.81 15.48 21.88
N PRO A 103 15.01 14.47 21.49
CA PRO A 103 15.16 13.81 20.21
C PRO A 103 15.04 14.80 19.05
N ILE A 104 15.89 14.59 18.04
CA ILE A 104 15.86 15.33 16.78
C ILE A 104 14.96 14.57 15.81
N ILE A 105 13.88 15.19 15.37
CA ILE A 105 12.90 14.58 14.47
C ILE A 105 12.90 15.30 13.13
N SER A 106 12.97 14.53 12.04
CA SER A 106 12.74 15.06 10.69
C SER A 106 11.27 15.42 10.51
N LEU A 107 11.01 16.65 10.10
CA LEU A 107 9.66 17.14 9.82
C LEU A 107 9.13 16.70 8.44
N GLY A 108 9.97 16.08 7.62
CA GLY A 108 9.63 15.69 6.24
C GLY A 108 9.55 16.87 5.27
N LEU A 109 10.09 18.03 5.65
CA LEU A 109 10.29 19.18 4.78
C LEU A 109 11.77 19.21 4.39
N ALA A 110 12.16 18.41 3.39
CA ALA A 110 13.57 18.25 2.98
C ALA A 110 14.51 17.98 4.17
N ASN A 111 15.32 18.98 4.56
CA ASN A 111 16.35 18.87 5.60
C ASN A 111 15.99 19.63 6.90
N PHE A 112 14.69 19.84 7.16
CA PHE A 112 14.25 20.45 8.40
C PHE A 112 14.08 19.41 9.51
N TYR A 113 14.83 19.64 10.58
CA TYR A 113 14.78 18.84 11.80
C TYR A 113 14.35 19.73 12.97
N ALA A 114 13.50 19.18 13.82
CA ALA A 114 13.08 19.84 15.06
C ALA A 114 13.61 19.04 16.24
N GLN A 115 14.25 19.75 17.18
CA GLN A 115 14.58 19.20 18.47
C GLN A 115 13.35 19.34 19.38
N LEU A 116 12.74 18.23 19.75
CA LEU A 116 11.48 18.18 20.51
C LEU A 116 11.68 17.49 21.84
N THR A 117 10.84 17.80 22.82
CA THR A 117 10.76 16.97 24.04
C THR A 117 10.25 15.56 23.71
N ASN A 118 10.52 14.56 24.56
CA ASN A 118 10.02 13.20 24.35
C ASN A 118 8.48 13.17 24.22
N ARG A 119 7.77 13.99 25.01
CA ARG A 119 6.31 14.15 24.92
C ARG A 119 5.87 14.71 23.57
N GLU A 120 6.49 15.79 23.10
CA GLU A 120 6.17 16.39 21.79
C GLU A 120 6.52 15.45 20.63
N ALA A 121 7.65 14.76 20.73
CA ALA A 121 8.10 13.75 19.78
C ALA A 121 7.05 12.63 19.61
N ARG A 122 6.56 12.08 20.72
CA ARG A 122 5.49 11.08 20.71
C ARG A 122 4.19 11.62 20.12
N ALA A 123 3.82 12.85 20.46
CA ALA A 123 2.62 13.48 19.91
C ALA A 123 2.75 13.68 18.38
N PHE A 124 3.93 14.10 17.91
CA PHE A 124 4.22 14.25 16.49
C PHE A 124 4.14 12.91 15.75
N ILE A 125 4.80 11.87 16.27
CA ILE A 125 4.79 10.52 15.67
C ILE A 125 3.38 9.94 15.66
N THR A 126 2.59 10.14 16.72
CA THR A 126 1.20 9.68 16.78
C THR A 126 0.34 10.34 15.71
N LYS A 127 0.50 11.66 15.51
CA LYS A 127 -0.19 12.37 14.41
C LYS A 127 0.27 11.87 13.04
N LYS A 128 1.58 11.64 12.86
CA LYS A 128 2.14 11.12 11.61
C LYS A 128 1.61 9.72 11.30
N LEU A 129 1.53 8.84 12.31
CA LEU A 129 0.95 7.50 12.20
C LEU A 129 -0.51 7.56 11.76
N ALA A 130 -1.34 8.40 12.39
CA ALA A 130 -2.73 8.57 12.00
C ALA A 130 -2.87 9.01 10.52
N LEU A 131 -2.02 9.93 10.07
CA LEU A 131 -1.99 10.36 8.66
C LEU A 131 -1.55 9.24 7.71
N LEU A 132 -0.59 8.41 8.11
CA LEU A 132 -0.15 7.26 7.32
C LEU A 132 -1.21 6.16 7.26
N GLU A 133 -1.90 5.89 8.37
CA GLU A 133 -3.02 4.95 8.44
C GLU A 133 -4.17 5.40 7.52
N MET A 134 -4.54 6.68 7.55
CA MET A 134 -5.52 7.23 6.60
C MET A 134 -5.08 7.09 5.14
N LYS A 135 -3.79 7.26 4.84
CA LYS A 135 -3.25 7.06 3.50
C LYS A 135 -3.28 5.59 3.09
N ARG A 136 -2.98 4.68 4.00
CA ARG A 136 -3.09 3.23 3.80
C ARG A 136 -4.52 2.85 3.47
N ASP A 137 -5.50 3.33 4.22
CA ASP A 137 -6.91 3.00 4.00
C ASP A 137 -7.37 3.44 2.61
N ARG A 138 -7.02 4.66 2.21
CA ARG A 138 -7.26 5.14 0.83
C ARG A 138 -6.54 4.31 -0.25
N ALA A 139 -5.37 3.76 0.06
CA ALA A 139 -4.64 2.90 -0.87
C ALA A 139 -5.32 1.52 -1.00
N ILE A 140 -5.88 0.99 0.10
CA ILE A 140 -6.69 -0.24 0.09
C ILE A 140 -7.94 -0.05 -0.77
N ASP A 141 -8.65 1.07 -0.59
CA ASP A 141 -9.84 1.37 -1.40
C ASP A 141 -9.51 1.43 -2.91
N LYS A 142 -8.38 2.03 -3.26
CA LYS A 142 -7.89 2.08 -4.65
C LYS A 142 -7.52 0.71 -5.19
N LEU A 143 -6.86 -0.13 -4.39
CA LEU A 143 -6.55 -1.52 -4.76
C LEU A 143 -7.83 -2.29 -5.06
N ALA A 144 -8.81 -2.23 -4.15
CA ALA A 144 -10.10 -2.89 -4.33
C ALA A 144 -10.83 -2.40 -5.60
N GLN A 145 -10.75 -1.11 -5.92
CA GLN A 145 -11.32 -0.57 -7.15
C GLN A 145 -10.62 -1.11 -8.41
N ILE A 146 -9.28 -1.19 -8.41
CA ILE A 146 -8.52 -1.73 -9.55
C ILE A 146 -8.82 -3.22 -9.72
N GLU A 147 -8.88 -3.99 -8.63
CA GLU A 147 -9.24 -5.41 -8.65
C GLU A 147 -10.65 -5.63 -9.19
N ALA A 148 -11.63 -4.82 -8.77
CA ALA A 148 -12.98 -4.86 -9.31
C ALA A 148 -13.01 -4.56 -10.82
N HIS A 149 -12.23 -3.58 -11.29
CA HIS A 149 -12.11 -3.29 -12.72
C HIS A 149 -11.45 -4.44 -13.49
N ILE A 150 -10.44 -5.10 -12.92
CA ILE A 150 -9.81 -6.28 -13.52
C ILE A 150 -10.81 -7.43 -13.63
N HIS A 151 -11.58 -7.69 -12.56
CA HIS A 151 -12.61 -8.71 -12.56
C HIS A 151 -13.67 -8.44 -13.63
N LEU A 152 -14.21 -7.21 -13.68
CA LEU A 152 -15.20 -6.81 -14.67
C LEU A 152 -14.67 -6.90 -16.11
N THR A 153 -13.42 -6.50 -16.34
CA THR A 153 -12.78 -6.59 -17.66
C THR A 153 -12.56 -8.05 -18.04
N SER A 154 -12.19 -8.90 -17.09
CA SER A 154 -11.99 -10.33 -17.31
C SER A 154 -13.31 -11.04 -17.64
N THR A 155 -14.39 -10.76 -16.91
CA THR A 155 -15.71 -11.32 -17.21
C THR A 155 -16.22 -10.84 -18.57
N SER A 156 -16.01 -9.57 -18.90
CA SER A 156 -16.34 -9.00 -20.21
C SER A 156 -15.54 -9.67 -21.33
N ILE A 157 -14.25 -9.96 -21.14
CA ILE A 157 -13.43 -10.73 -22.08
C ILE A 157 -14.01 -12.14 -22.27
N THR A 158 -14.38 -12.83 -21.19
CA THR A 158 -14.98 -14.17 -21.27
C THR A 158 -16.31 -14.16 -22.03
N GLN A 159 -17.17 -13.17 -21.76
CA GLN A 159 -18.45 -13.01 -22.47
C GLN A 159 -18.22 -12.73 -23.96
N LEU A 160 -17.29 -11.84 -24.31
CA LEU A 160 -16.92 -11.56 -25.69
C LEU A 160 -16.28 -12.77 -26.38
N ASP A 161 -15.46 -13.57 -25.69
CA ASP A 161 -14.87 -14.80 -26.22
C ASP A 161 -15.95 -15.86 -26.51
N ASN A 162 -16.94 -16.00 -25.60
CA ASN A 162 -18.08 -16.91 -25.77
C ASN A 162 -18.96 -16.49 -26.96
N LEU A 163 -19.28 -15.19 -27.09
CA LEU A 163 -20.02 -14.65 -28.22
C LEU A 163 -19.26 -14.81 -29.55
N HIS A 164 -17.94 -14.59 -29.52
CA HIS A 164 -17.08 -14.72 -30.70
C HIS A 164 -16.95 -16.18 -31.18
N ARG A 165 -16.95 -17.16 -30.26
CA ARG A 165 -16.93 -18.60 -30.57
C ARG A 165 -18.28 -19.18 -31.00
N GLY A 166 -19.34 -18.37 -31.06
CA GLY A 166 -20.69 -18.81 -31.43
C GLY A 166 -21.45 -19.56 -30.31
N GLY A 167 -21.05 -19.36 -29.05
CA GLY A 167 -21.66 -20.01 -27.89
C GLY A 167 -22.94 -19.33 -27.43
N SER A 168 -24.03 -20.10 -27.35
CA SER A 168 -25.24 -19.76 -26.59
C SER A 168 -24.87 -19.29 -25.19
N ILE A 169 -25.52 -18.23 -24.71
CA ILE A 169 -25.46 -17.78 -23.31
C ILE A 169 -25.81 -18.99 -22.43
N ILE A 170 -24.84 -19.50 -21.68
CA ILE A 170 -25.11 -20.42 -20.58
C ILE A 170 -25.31 -19.51 -19.37
N ASP A 171 -26.58 -19.27 -19.03
CA ASP A 171 -26.97 -18.74 -17.73
C ASP A 171 -26.64 -19.82 -16.69
N ASP A 172 -25.54 -19.64 -15.96
CA ASP A 172 -25.30 -20.39 -14.73
C ASP A 172 -25.83 -19.58 -13.55
N VAL A 173 -26.88 -20.12 -12.94
CA VAL A 173 -27.53 -19.73 -11.68
C VAL A 173 -26.64 -20.05 -10.48
#